data_AF-A0A6P6NBG8-F1
#
_entry.id   AF-A0A6P6NBG8-F1
#
_cell.length_a   1.000
_cell.length_b   1.000
_cell.length_c   1.000
_cell.angle_alpha   90.00
_cell.angle_beta   90.00
_cell.angle_gamma   90.00
#
_symmetry.space_group_name_H-M   'P 1'
#
loop_
_entity.id
_entity.type
_entity.pdbx_description
1 polymer ?
#
loop_
_entity_poly.entity_id
_entity_poly.type
_entity_poly.pdbx_seq_one_letter_code
_entity_poly.pdbx_strand_id
1 'polypeptide(L)'
;MEHIRYVKQLDDLLQDPNCQLKTLRFLGPVAEEACQYVTGIVGKNLLLLRQLNLSESEIGDTRVNQIAALLQDKHCKLNTLTLRFCYLTDEGCSALTSALKSNPSQLRELDLSGNQLGDCGLKNICDLLMNPQCNLEKL
;
A
#
# COMPACT_ATOMS: atom_id res chain seq x y z
N MET A 1 -3.24 -10.26 -28.92
CA MET A 1 -2.00 -10.12 -29.73
C MET A 1 -1.26 -8.81 -29.46
N GLU A 2 -1.95 -7.71 -29.12
CA GLU A 2 -1.28 -6.41 -28.86
C GLU A 2 -0.44 -6.37 -27.57
N HIS A 3 -0.92 -6.97 -26.47
CA HIS A 3 -0.17 -7.00 -25.19
C HIS A 3 1.25 -7.60 -25.31
N ILE A 4 1.44 -8.65 -26.14
CA ILE A 4 2.74 -9.29 -26.34
C ILE A 4 3.70 -8.35 -27.09
N ARG A 5 3.18 -7.52 -28.01
CA ARG A 5 3.98 -6.57 -28.79
C ARG A 5 4.51 -5.43 -27.91
N TYR A 6 3.70 -4.92 -26.97
CA TYR A 6 4.13 -3.87 -26.04
C TYR A 6 5.18 -4.37 -25.04
N VAL A 7 5.01 -5.57 -24.47
CA VAL A 7 6.00 -6.15 -23.55
C VAL A 7 7.35 -6.33 -24.24
N LYS A 8 7.36 -6.77 -25.51
CA LYS A 8 8.60 -6.92 -26.29
C LYS A 8 9.30 -5.58 -26.55
N GLN A 9 8.54 -4.55 -26.95
CA GLN A 9 9.08 -3.21 -27.17
C GLN A 9 9.64 -2.57 -25.89
N LEU A 10 9.05 -2.88 -24.72
CA LEU A 10 9.55 -2.43 -23.43
C LEU A 10 10.82 -3.17 -23.00
N ASP A 11 10.91 -4.46 -23.30
CA ASP A 11 12.12 -5.25 -23.05
C ASP A 11 13.28 -4.75 -23.92
N ASP A 12 13.03 -4.48 -25.21
CA ASP A 12 14.02 -3.88 -26.13
C ASP A 12 14.51 -2.51 -25.64
N LEU A 13 13.63 -1.69 -25.05
CA LEU A 13 13.95 -0.39 -24.45
C LEU A 13 14.79 -0.50 -23.17
N LEU A 14 14.63 -1.57 -22.40
CA LEU A 14 15.44 -1.83 -21.20
C LEU A 14 16.85 -2.35 -21.54
N GLN A 15 17.03 -2.93 -22.72
CA GLN A 15 18.33 -3.38 -23.22
C GLN A 15 19.15 -2.25 -23.87
N ASP A 16 18.54 -1.09 -24.15
CA ASP A 16 19.26 0.07 -24.68
C ASP A 16 20.24 0.63 -23.62
N PRO A 17 21.56 0.64 -23.88
CA PRO A 17 22.56 1.14 -22.93
C PRO A 17 22.42 2.65 -22.62
N ASN A 18 21.68 3.41 -23.43
CA ASN A 18 21.35 4.81 -23.17
C ASN A 18 20.04 4.98 -22.37
N CYS A 19 19.32 3.88 -22.10
CA CYS A 19 18.11 3.92 -21.32
C CYS A 19 18.41 4.31 -19.86
N GLN A 20 17.90 5.47 -19.46
CA GLN A 20 18.03 5.96 -18.09
C GLN A 20 17.10 5.22 -17.11
N LEU A 21 16.16 4.42 -17.63
CA LEU A 21 15.18 3.70 -16.85
C LEU A 21 15.83 2.44 -16.24
N LYS A 22 16.25 2.53 -14.98
CA LYS A 22 16.91 1.41 -14.28
C LYS A 22 15.95 0.32 -13.82
N THR A 23 14.65 0.60 -13.78
CA THR A 23 13.64 -0.36 -13.32
C THR A 23 12.30 -0.03 -13.96
N LEU A 24 11.70 -1.01 -14.63
CA LEU A 24 10.30 -0.97 -15.08
C LEU A 24 9.47 -1.77 -14.09
N ARG A 25 8.34 -1.21 -13.63
CA ARG A 25 7.45 -1.86 -12.66
C ARG A 25 6.02 -1.79 -13.16
N PHE A 26 5.32 -2.91 -13.08
CA PHE A 26 3.89 -2.98 -13.32
C PHE A 26 3.21 -3.29 -11.99
N LEU A 27 2.34 -2.39 -11.55
CA LEU A 27 1.46 -2.66 -10.42
C LEU A 27 0.31 -3.55 -10.93
N GLY A 28 -0.23 -4.39 -10.05
CA GLY A 28 -1.51 -5.04 -10.35
C GLY A 28 -2.63 -3.98 -10.47
N PRO A 29 -3.74 -4.25 -11.19
CA PRO A 29 -4.78 -3.26 -11.46
C PRO A 29 -5.30 -2.55 -10.20
N VAL A 30 -5.52 -3.31 -9.12
CA VAL A 30 -5.98 -2.78 -7.81
C VAL A 30 -4.95 -1.82 -7.19
N ALA A 31 -3.67 -2.16 -7.26
CA ALA A 31 -2.59 -1.30 -6.77
C ALA A 31 -2.40 -0.07 -7.66
N GLU A 32 -2.66 -0.17 -8.96
CA GLU A 32 -2.60 0.97 -9.88
C GLU A 32 -3.74 1.97 -9.62
N GLU A 33 -4.97 1.51 -9.39
CA GLU A 33 -6.10 2.34 -8.96
C GLU A 33 -5.79 3.07 -7.65
N ALA A 34 -5.23 2.35 -6.67
CA ALA A 34 -4.80 2.92 -5.40
C ALA A 34 -3.75 4.04 -5.61
N CYS A 35 -2.77 3.79 -6.48
CA CYS A 35 -1.74 4.75 -6.86
C CYS A 35 -2.32 6.01 -7.49
N GLN A 36 -3.28 5.85 -8.41
CA GLN A 36 -3.95 6.98 -9.05
C GLN A 36 -4.74 7.81 -8.03
N TYR A 37 -5.50 7.14 -7.16
CA TYR A 37 -6.27 7.81 -6.11
C TYR A 37 -5.37 8.63 -5.18
N VAL A 38 -4.35 8.00 -4.60
CA VAL A 38 -3.44 8.67 -3.67
C VAL A 38 -2.61 9.75 -4.39
N THR A 39 -2.19 9.53 -5.63
CA THR A 39 -1.51 10.58 -6.43
C THR A 39 -2.43 11.77 -6.65
N GLY A 40 -3.73 11.54 -6.88
CA GLY A 40 -4.73 12.59 -7.00
C GLY A 40 -4.90 13.43 -5.72
N ILE A 41 -4.70 12.84 -4.54
CA ILE A 41 -4.77 13.55 -3.25
C ILE A 41 -3.45 14.27 -2.94
N VAL A 42 -2.34 13.54 -3.01
CA VAL A 42 -1.05 14.00 -2.46
C VAL A 42 -0.22 14.75 -3.52
N GLY A 43 -0.59 14.66 -4.80
CA GLY A 43 0.11 15.29 -5.92
C GLY A 43 1.53 14.74 -6.15
N LYS A 44 1.85 13.58 -5.56
CA LYS A 44 3.20 13.00 -5.53
C LYS A 44 3.17 11.54 -5.94
N ASN A 45 4.27 11.10 -6.55
CA ASN A 45 4.49 9.69 -6.84
C ASN A 45 4.61 8.90 -5.53
N LEU A 46 3.73 7.93 -5.37
CA LEU A 46 3.60 7.10 -4.18
C LEU A 46 4.86 6.27 -3.89
N LEU A 47 5.61 5.88 -4.92
CA LEU A 47 6.88 5.15 -4.77
C LEU A 47 7.97 5.95 -4.04
N LEU A 48 7.79 7.27 -3.94
CA LEU A 48 8.69 8.19 -3.24
C LEU A 48 8.12 8.64 -1.89
N LEU A 49 6.88 8.28 -1.57
CA LEU A 49 6.18 8.76 -0.39
C LEU A 49 6.66 7.99 0.86
N ARG A 50 7.04 8.75 1.89
CA ARG A 50 7.43 8.21 3.21
C ARG A 50 6.30 8.27 4.23
N GLN A 51 5.37 9.22 4.06
CA GLN A 51 4.29 9.45 4.98
C GLN A 51 3.00 9.69 4.19
N LEU A 52 1.95 8.97 4.55
CA LEU A 52 0.63 9.08 3.92
C LEU A 52 -0.40 9.28 5.04
N ASN A 53 -1.07 10.42 4.99
CA ASN A 53 -2.19 10.71 5.88
C ASN A 53 -3.45 10.85 5.02
N LEU A 54 -4.42 9.99 5.28
CA LEU A 54 -5.74 10.02 4.66
C LEU A 54 -6.84 10.15 5.72
N SER A 55 -6.49 10.62 6.92
CA SER A 55 -7.45 10.81 8.00
C SER A 55 -8.61 11.69 7.56
N GLU A 56 -9.79 11.43 8.11
CA GLU A 56 -11.03 12.18 7.88
C GLU A 56 -11.48 12.18 6.41
N SER A 57 -10.85 11.35 5.58
CA SER A 57 -11.33 11.04 4.24
C SER A 57 -12.24 9.83 4.37
N GLU A 58 -13.49 9.94 3.90
CA GLU A 58 -14.46 8.83 3.89
C GLU A 58 -14.06 7.77 2.85
N ILE A 59 -12.96 7.06 3.11
CA ILE A 59 -12.36 6.13 2.16
C ILE A 59 -12.90 4.71 2.31
N GLY A 60 -13.31 4.32 3.53
CA GLY A 60 -13.90 3.02 3.84
C GLY A 60 -13.00 1.81 3.51
N ASP A 61 -13.54 0.62 3.70
CA ASP A 61 -12.82 -0.64 3.48
C ASP A 61 -12.35 -0.80 2.02
N THR A 62 -13.16 -0.39 1.04
CA THR A 62 -12.83 -0.52 -0.39
C THR A 62 -11.51 0.14 -0.74
N ARG A 63 -11.31 1.41 -0.35
CA ARG A 63 -10.05 2.10 -0.64
C ARG A 63 -8.91 1.63 0.26
N VAL A 64 -9.20 1.22 1.48
CA VAL A 64 -8.18 0.66 2.36
C VAL A 64 -7.66 -0.68 1.82
N ASN A 65 -8.50 -1.50 1.19
CA ASN A 65 -8.09 -2.70 0.47
C ASN A 65 -7.15 -2.37 -0.70
N GLN A 66 -7.44 -1.29 -1.43
CA GLN A 66 -6.57 -0.76 -2.49
C GLN A 66 -5.20 -0.30 -1.93
N ILE A 67 -5.20 0.43 -0.80
CA ILE A 67 -3.96 0.83 -0.10
C ILE A 67 -3.19 -0.39 0.41
N ALA A 68 -3.89 -1.41 0.91
CA ALA A 68 -3.27 -2.65 1.35
C ALA A 68 -2.54 -3.35 0.19
N ALA A 69 -3.12 -3.35 -1.01
CA ALA A 69 -2.45 -3.88 -2.21
C ALA A 69 -1.14 -3.13 -2.53
N LEU A 70 -1.07 -1.81 -2.29
CA LEU A 70 0.18 -1.05 -2.41
C LEU A 70 1.20 -1.45 -1.35
N LEU A 71 0.77 -1.69 -0.12
CA LEU A 71 1.66 -2.12 0.97
C LEU A 71 2.25 -3.52 0.71
N GLN A 72 1.60 -4.35 -0.10
CA GLN A 72 2.15 -5.64 -0.54
C GLN A 72 3.30 -5.50 -1.55
N ASP A 73 3.44 -4.35 -2.21
CA ASP A 73 4.56 -4.11 -3.12
C ASP A 73 5.88 -4.01 -2.31
N LYS A 74 6.83 -4.90 -2.58
CA LYS A 74 8.15 -4.95 -1.93
C LYS A 74 8.97 -3.67 -2.06
N HIS A 75 8.65 -2.82 -3.03
CA HIS A 75 9.28 -1.53 -3.26
C HIS A 75 8.54 -0.38 -2.58
N CYS A 76 7.38 -0.61 -1.95
CA CYS A 76 6.71 0.39 -1.13
C CYS A 76 7.68 0.87 -0.03
N LYS A 77 7.85 2.19 0.04
CA LYS A 77 8.77 2.85 1.00
C LYS A 77 8.04 3.70 2.01
N LEU A 78 6.76 3.41 2.24
CA LEU A 78 5.97 4.11 3.24
C LEU A 78 6.45 3.73 4.64
N ASN A 79 6.73 4.74 5.46
CA ASN A 79 7.17 4.62 6.85
C ASN A 79 6.03 4.93 7.83
N THR A 80 5.16 5.89 7.49
CA THR A 80 4.01 6.28 8.32
C THR A 80 2.73 6.24 7.49
N LEU A 81 1.70 5.57 8.02
CA LEU A 81 0.35 5.53 7.47
C LEU A 81 -0.66 5.96 8.54
N THR A 82 -1.38 7.03 8.27
CA THR A 82 -2.41 7.57 9.17
C THR A 82 -3.78 7.50 8.49
N LEU A 83 -4.70 6.74 9.07
CA LEU A 83 -6.05 6.48 8.55
C LEU A 83 -7.11 6.76 9.64
N ARG A 84 -7.03 7.91 10.32
CA ARG A 84 -7.96 8.21 11.41
C ARG A 84 -9.33 8.59 10.87
N PHE A 85 -10.41 8.16 11.54
CA PHE A 85 -11.78 8.53 11.16
C PHE A 85 -12.07 8.25 9.66
N CYS A 86 -11.66 7.08 9.17
CA CYS A 86 -11.79 6.67 7.76
C CYS A 86 -12.96 5.72 7.50
N TYR A 87 -13.84 5.50 8.49
CA TYR A 87 -14.91 4.50 8.47
C TYR A 87 -14.41 3.08 8.19
N LEU A 88 -13.20 2.76 8.68
CA LEU A 88 -12.62 1.43 8.56
C LEU A 88 -13.35 0.45 9.47
N THR A 89 -13.66 -0.74 8.95
CA THR A 89 -14.21 -1.85 9.73
C THR A 89 -13.18 -2.97 9.88
N ASP A 90 -13.60 -4.09 10.46
CA ASP A 90 -12.78 -5.30 10.58
C ASP A 90 -12.29 -5.82 9.23
N GLU A 91 -13.05 -5.60 8.15
CA GLU A 91 -12.69 -6.04 6.80
C GLU A 91 -11.44 -5.32 6.30
N GLY A 92 -11.44 -3.99 6.26
CA GLY A 92 -10.29 -3.24 5.81
C GLY A 92 -9.10 -3.37 6.75
N CYS A 93 -9.32 -3.52 8.06
CA CYS A 93 -8.27 -3.84 9.02
C CYS A 93 -7.61 -5.21 8.74
N SER A 94 -8.41 -6.21 8.40
CA SER A 94 -7.92 -7.54 8.00
C SER A 94 -7.05 -7.44 6.75
N ALA A 95 -7.48 -6.67 5.74
CA ALA A 95 -6.69 -6.46 4.52
C ALA A 95 -5.34 -5.77 4.79
N LEU A 96 -5.34 -4.68 5.58
CA LEU A 96 -4.12 -3.96 5.96
C LEU A 96 -3.14 -4.86 6.72
N THR A 97 -3.60 -5.53 7.76
CA THR A 97 -2.74 -6.40 8.58
C THR A 97 -2.22 -7.58 7.79
N SER A 98 -3.02 -8.16 6.88
CA SER A 98 -2.58 -9.22 5.97
C SER A 98 -1.50 -8.74 5.00
N ALA A 99 -1.65 -7.54 4.43
CA ALA A 99 -0.63 -6.94 3.58
C ALA A 99 0.69 -6.75 4.33
N LEU A 100 0.64 -6.20 5.54
CA LEU A 100 1.82 -5.98 6.39
C LEU A 100 2.50 -7.29 6.84
N LYS A 101 1.73 -8.37 7.04
CA LYS A 101 2.29 -9.71 7.31
C LYS A 101 2.98 -10.29 6.08
N SER A 102 2.40 -10.14 4.88
CA SER A 102 2.94 -10.70 3.63
C SER A 102 4.18 -9.98 3.12
N ASN A 103 4.26 -8.67 3.36
CA ASN A 103 5.38 -7.82 3.03
C ASN A 103 5.73 -7.05 4.30
N PRO A 104 6.74 -7.51 5.08
CA PRO A 104 7.25 -6.78 6.22
C PRO A 104 7.90 -5.49 5.73
N SER A 105 7.03 -4.52 5.47
CA SER A 105 7.35 -3.28 4.79
C SER A 105 8.24 -2.40 5.68
N GLN A 106 8.63 -1.25 5.14
CA GLN A 106 9.35 -0.23 5.91
C GLN A 106 8.42 0.56 6.86
N LEU A 107 7.14 0.18 6.96
CA LEU A 107 6.17 0.86 7.81
C LEU A 107 6.56 0.69 9.28
N ARG A 108 6.75 1.84 9.95
CA ARG A 108 7.11 1.95 11.37
C ARG A 108 5.96 2.49 12.20
N GLU A 109 5.07 3.27 11.60
CA GLU A 109 3.98 3.94 12.31
C GLU A 109 2.67 3.72 11.55
N LEU A 110 1.67 3.21 12.27
CA LEU A 110 0.32 3.00 11.75
C LEU A 110 -0.67 3.61 12.73
N ASP A 111 -1.55 4.51 12.29
CA ASP A 111 -2.60 5.07 13.15
C ASP A 111 -3.97 4.77 12.55
N LEU A 112 -4.76 3.97 13.26
CA LEU A 112 -6.12 3.56 12.91
C LEU A 112 -7.17 4.14 13.87
N SER A 113 -6.83 5.16 14.67
CA SER A 113 -7.73 5.70 15.69
C SER A 113 -9.00 6.33 15.10
N GLY A 114 -10.10 6.28 15.85
CA GLY A 114 -11.38 6.83 15.39
C GLY A 114 -12.10 6.01 14.31
N ASN A 115 -11.68 4.76 14.06
CA ASN A 115 -12.38 3.82 13.18
C ASN A 115 -13.29 2.86 13.96
N GLN A 116 -14.11 2.09 13.23
CA GLN A 116 -15.11 1.17 13.77
C GLN A 116 -14.59 -0.27 13.80
N LEU A 117 -13.42 -0.46 14.44
CA LEU A 117 -12.80 -1.78 14.58
C LEU A 117 -13.48 -2.55 15.73
N GLY A 118 -14.04 -3.71 15.41
CA GLY A 118 -14.57 -4.67 16.37
C GLY A 118 -13.50 -5.67 16.82
N ASP A 119 -13.95 -6.73 17.50
CA ASP A 119 -13.07 -7.76 18.09
C ASP A 119 -12.20 -8.46 17.04
N CYS A 120 -12.73 -8.66 15.82
CA CYS A 120 -11.97 -9.30 14.75
C CYS A 120 -10.84 -8.38 14.25
N GLY A 121 -11.10 -7.08 14.10
CA GLY A 121 -10.09 -6.09 13.74
C GLY A 121 -8.98 -6.00 14.77
N LEU A 122 -9.34 -5.93 16.06
CA LEU A 122 -8.37 -5.94 17.16
C LEU A 122 -7.54 -7.22 17.22
N LYS A 123 -8.17 -8.38 17.00
CA LYS A 123 -7.45 -9.66 16.91
C LYS A 123 -6.43 -9.66 15.77
N ASN A 124 -6.81 -9.17 14.59
CA ASN A 124 -5.90 -9.05 13.45
C ASN A 124 -4.68 -8.17 13.74
N ILE A 125 -4.88 -7.06 14.46
CA ILE A 125 -3.81 -6.18 14.94
C ILE A 125 -2.91 -6.91 15.92
N CYS A 126 -3.46 -7.58 16.93
CA CYS A 126 -2.67 -8.38 17.88
C CYS A 126 -1.83 -9.44 17.16
N ASP A 127 -2.43 -10.17 16.21
CA ASP A 127 -1.74 -11.18 15.41
C ASP A 127 -0.64 -10.57 14.52
N LEU A 128 -0.81 -9.33 14.04
CA LEU A 128 0.24 -8.60 13.32
C LEU A 128 1.40 -8.26 14.26
N LEU A 129 1.13 -7.73 15.46
CA LEU A 129 2.16 -7.34 16.42
C LEU A 129 2.93 -8.55 16.99
N MET A 130 2.30 -9.72 17.05
CA MET A 130 2.97 -10.97 17.42
C MET A 130 3.83 -11.56 16.30
N ASN A 131 3.71 -11.07 15.05
CA ASN A 131 4.56 -11.53 13.95
C ASN A 131 5.99 -11.02 14.17
N PRO A 132 7.02 -11.90 14.24
CA PRO A 132 8.40 -11.49 14.45
C PRO A 132 8.99 -10.66 13.30
N GLN A 133 8.33 -10.64 12.14
CA GLN A 133 8.70 -9.81 11.00
C GLN A 133 8.02 -8.44 11.01
N CYS A 134 7.12 -8.17 11.98
CA CYS A 134 6.49 -6.87 12.12
C CYS A 134 7.54 -5.81 12.52
N ASN A 135 7.55 -4.70 11.79
CA ASN A 135 8.49 -3.60 11.98
C ASN A 135 7.84 -2.36 12.63
N LEU A 136 6.58 -2.47 13.06
CA LEU A 136 5.87 -1.36 13.70
C LEU A 136 6.52 -0.99 15.04
N GLU A 137 6.80 0.29 15.18
CA GLU A 137 7.35 0.92 16.38
C GLU A 137 6.27 1.72 17.12
N LYS A 138 5.23 2.18 16.40
CA LYS A 138 4.07 2.88 16.96
C LYS A 138 2.79 2.42 16.27
N LEU A 139 1.75 2.25 17.09
CA LEU A 139 0.37 1.96 16.71
C LEU A 139 -0.58 2.92 17.44
#